data_AF-A0A2A2NC27-F1
#
_entry.id   AF-A0A2A2NC27-F1
#
_cell.length_a   1.000
_cell.length_b   1.000
_cell.length_c   1.000
_cell.angle_alpha   90.00
_cell.angle_beta   90.00
_cell.angle_gamma   90.00
#
_symmetry.space_group_name_H-M   'P 1'
#
loop_
_entity.id
_entity.type
_entity.pdbx_description
1 polymer ?
#
loop_
_entity_poly.entity_id
_entity_poly.type
_entity_poly.pdbx_seq_one_letter_code
_entity_poly.pdbx_strand_id
1 'polypeptide(L)'
;MRLALCTLGMIVAFSAHAEDITLSDESVSLETMNEARGGQNVELDLVYAESDVDGISSDNVATNTVSGNNILSPGAFADSSGISSVIQNTGNNVLIQNSTVVNLTLK
;
A
#
# COMPACT_ATOMS: atom_id res chain seq x y z
N MET A 1 69.61 -16.50 -39.93
CA MET A 1 69.48 -16.22 -38.47
C MET A 1 68.18 -15.54 -38.06
N ARG A 2 67.46 -14.85 -38.95
CA ARG A 2 66.15 -14.23 -38.63
C ARG A 2 64.96 -15.22 -38.62
N LEU A 3 65.08 -16.34 -39.34
CA LEU A 3 64.00 -17.32 -39.46
C LEU A 3 63.85 -18.20 -38.20
N ALA A 4 64.96 -18.49 -37.51
CA ALA A 4 64.96 -19.28 -36.26
C ALA A 4 64.37 -18.52 -35.07
N LEU A 5 64.38 -17.18 -35.11
CA LEU A 5 63.83 -16.35 -34.05
C LEU A 5 62.29 -16.28 -34.14
N CYS A 6 61.73 -16.35 -35.36
CA CYS A 6 60.28 -16.42 -35.56
C CYS A 6 59.68 -17.75 -35.11
N THR A 7 60.41 -18.85 -35.21
CA THR A 7 59.92 -20.18 -34.80
C THR A 7 59.95 -20.40 -33.29
N LEU A 8 60.78 -19.65 -32.54
CA LEU A 8 60.86 -19.77 -31.09
C LEU A 8 59.78 -18.94 -30.36
N GLY A 9 59.26 -17.89 -31.00
CA GLY A 9 58.21 -17.02 -30.43
C GLY A 9 56.78 -17.55 -30.54
N MET A 10 56.55 -18.66 -31.25
CA MET A 10 55.20 -19.18 -31.53
C MET A 10 54.74 -20.32 -30.59
N ILE A 11 55.57 -20.76 -29.65
CA ILE A 11 55.32 -22.00 -28.89
C ILE A 11 54.55 -21.81 -27.57
N VAL A 12 54.23 -20.57 -27.16
CA VAL A 12 53.49 -20.34 -25.90
C VAL A 12 52.19 -19.59 -26.13
N ALA A 13 51.34 -20.13 -27.01
CA ALA A 13 49.92 -19.83 -26.99
C ALA A 13 49.28 -20.66 -25.86
N PHE A 14 49.21 -20.09 -24.65
CA PHE A 14 48.45 -20.65 -23.54
C PHE A 14 46.98 -20.70 -23.98
N SER A 15 46.47 -21.89 -24.30
CA SER A 15 45.05 -22.07 -24.63
C SER A 15 44.25 -21.96 -23.34
N ALA A 16 43.60 -20.82 -23.13
CA ALA A 16 42.51 -20.70 -22.17
C ALA A 16 41.32 -21.47 -22.77
N HIS A 17 41.16 -22.73 -22.37
CA HIS A 17 39.94 -23.47 -22.66
C HIS A 17 38.83 -22.88 -21.77
N ALA A 18 37.88 -22.18 -22.39
CA ALA A 18 36.60 -21.95 -21.74
C ALA A 18 35.94 -23.34 -21.63
N GLU A 19 35.73 -23.81 -20.41
CA GLU A 19 34.92 -25.00 -20.16
C GLU A 19 33.51 -24.70 -20.67
N ASP A 20 33.03 -25.53 -21.59
CA ASP A 20 31.71 -25.36 -22.18
C ASP A 20 30.67 -25.54 -21.08
N ILE A 21 29.72 -24.61 -20.97
CA ILE A 21 28.63 -24.74 -20.01
C ILE A 21 27.74 -25.86 -20.53
N THR A 22 27.94 -27.06 -20.02
CA THR A 22 27.07 -28.19 -20.29
C THR A 22 25.74 -27.93 -19.62
N LEU A 23 24.77 -27.44 -20.38
CA LEU A 23 23.39 -27.34 -19.93
C LEU A 23 22.83 -28.76 -19.82
N SER A 24 22.12 -29.06 -18.73
CA SER A 24 21.37 -30.31 -18.61
C SER A 24 20.31 -30.37 -19.71
N ASP A 25 20.17 -31.53 -20.35
CA ASP A 25 19.09 -31.80 -21.33
C ASP A 25 17.73 -32.03 -20.64
N GLU A 26 17.72 -31.99 -19.30
CA GLU A 26 16.52 -32.12 -18.48
C GLU A 26 15.74 -30.80 -18.46
N SER A 27 14.52 -30.83 -18.97
CA SER A 27 13.59 -29.71 -18.84
C SER A 27 13.26 -29.51 -17.37
N VAL A 28 13.50 -28.30 -16.86
CA VAL A 28 13.03 -27.91 -15.51
C VAL A 28 11.51 -28.00 -15.48
N SER A 29 10.95 -28.62 -14.44
CA SER A 29 9.51 -28.72 -14.29
C SER A 29 8.87 -27.34 -14.11
N LEU A 30 7.61 -27.20 -14.55
CA LEU A 30 6.86 -25.96 -14.36
C LEU A 30 6.70 -25.60 -12.87
N GLU A 31 6.62 -26.61 -12.01
CA GLU A 31 6.57 -26.47 -10.56
C GLU A 31 7.87 -25.86 -10.00
N THR A 32 9.03 -26.42 -10.35
CA THR A 32 10.34 -25.91 -9.93
C THR A 32 10.58 -24.50 -10.46
N MET A 33 10.14 -24.19 -11.69
CA MET A 33 10.19 -22.83 -12.21
C MET A 33 9.31 -21.87 -11.40
N ASN A 34 8.11 -22.28 -11.03
CA ASN A 34 7.20 -21.45 -10.23
C ASN A 34 7.73 -21.18 -8.82
N GLU A 35 8.38 -22.16 -8.20
CA GLU A 35 9.01 -22.01 -6.88
C GLU A 35 10.30 -21.18 -6.92
N ALA A 36 11.09 -21.29 -8.00
CA ALA A 36 12.32 -20.54 -8.18
C ALA A 36 12.09 -19.07 -8.59
N ARG A 37 10.86 -18.71 -8.99
CA ARG A 37 10.50 -17.29 -9.16
C ARG A 37 10.52 -16.62 -7.79
N GLY A 38 11.27 -15.53 -7.67
CA GLY A 38 11.44 -14.76 -6.42
C GLY A 38 10.19 -14.00 -5.95
N GLY A 39 9.04 -14.66 -5.89
CA GLY A 39 7.80 -14.14 -5.33
C GLY A 39 7.37 -12.81 -5.95
N GLN A 40 7.11 -12.78 -7.26
CA GLN A 40 6.64 -11.56 -7.92
C GLN A 40 5.13 -11.35 -7.73
N ASN A 41 4.66 -11.43 -6.49
CA ASN A 41 3.41 -10.84 -6.07
C ASN A 41 3.76 -9.64 -5.20
N VAL A 42 4.07 -8.51 -5.84
CA VAL A 42 4.03 -7.22 -5.16
C VAL A 42 2.55 -6.84 -5.12
N GLU A 43 1.82 -7.40 -4.16
CA GLU A 43 0.48 -6.95 -3.81
C GLU A 43 0.65 -5.64 -3.02
N LEU A 44 0.76 -4.54 -3.76
CA LEU A 44 0.83 -3.21 -3.17
C LEU A 44 -0.61 -2.79 -2.83
N ASP A 45 -1.08 -3.18 -1.65
CA ASP A 45 -2.38 -2.73 -1.13
C ASP A 45 -2.28 -1.25 -0.73
N LEU A 46 -2.43 -0.36 -1.73
CA LEU A 46 -2.43 1.08 -1.52
C LEU A 46 -3.85 1.53 -1.19
N VAL A 47 -4.14 1.57 0.11
CA VAL A 47 -5.40 2.13 0.61
C VAL A 47 -5.20 3.61 0.92
N TYR A 48 -5.81 4.46 0.10
CA TYR A 48 -5.89 5.91 0.35
C TYR A 48 -7.27 6.29 0.86
N ALA A 49 -7.28 7.13 1.88
CA ALA A 49 -8.50 7.57 2.49
C ALA A 49 -8.36 9.03 2.90
N GLU A 50 -9.22 9.84 2.32
CA GLU A 50 -9.22 11.27 2.49
C GLU A 50 -10.65 11.70 2.78
N SER A 51 -10.78 12.72 3.61
CA SER A 51 -12.05 13.40 3.78
C SER A 51 -11.81 14.88 3.95
N ASP A 52 -12.11 15.61 2.90
CA ASP A 52 -12.27 17.05 2.97
C ASP A 52 -13.67 17.39 3.44
N VAL A 53 -13.76 18.27 4.43
CA VAL A 53 -15.04 18.79 4.92
C VAL A 53 -14.91 20.30 5.04
N ASP A 54 -15.55 20.98 4.10
CA ASP A 54 -15.63 22.42 4.03
C ASP A 54 -17.05 22.89 4.32
N GLY A 55 -17.15 23.99 5.05
CA GLY A 55 -18.43 24.52 5.47
C GLY A 55 -18.31 25.97 5.86
N ILE A 56 -19.25 26.77 5.36
CA ILE A 56 -19.37 28.19 5.66
C ILE A 56 -20.73 28.41 6.30
N SER A 57 -20.74 29.09 7.43
CA SER A 57 -21.94 29.51 8.14
C SER A 57 -21.88 31.02 8.30
N SER A 58 -22.40 31.76 7.34
CA SER A 58 -22.37 33.23 7.32
C SER A 58 -23.78 33.83 7.41
N ASP A 59 -23.85 35.09 7.85
CA ASP A 59 -25.07 35.89 7.92
C ASP A 59 -26.22 35.29 8.75
N ASN A 60 -25.87 34.43 9.71
CA ASN A 60 -26.86 33.82 10.58
C ASN A 60 -27.38 34.82 11.61
N VAL A 61 -28.70 34.96 11.67
CA VAL A 61 -29.39 35.75 12.70
C VAL A 61 -30.38 34.83 13.39
N ALA A 62 -30.22 34.67 14.71
CA ALA A 62 -31.17 33.97 15.55
C ALA A 62 -31.76 34.97 16.56
N THR A 63 -33.05 35.25 16.46
CA THR A 63 -33.78 36.11 17.40
C THR A 63 -34.96 35.36 17.99
N ASN A 64 -35.26 35.63 19.27
CA ASN A 64 -36.41 35.05 19.96
C ASN A 64 -36.38 33.50 20.03
N THR A 65 -35.19 32.92 20.14
CA THR A 65 -35.02 31.46 20.09
C THR A 65 -35.00 30.84 21.49
N VAL A 66 -35.48 29.60 21.56
CA VAL A 66 -35.38 28.73 22.74
C VAL A 66 -34.69 27.46 22.26
N SER A 67 -33.51 27.17 22.78
CA SER A 67 -32.77 25.93 22.52
C SER A 67 -33.18 24.85 23.53
N GLY A 68 -33.26 23.60 23.07
CA GLY A 68 -33.54 22.44 23.91
C GLY A 68 -32.32 21.85 24.62
N ASN A 69 -32.50 20.70 25.27
CA ASN A 69 -31.41 19.93 25.87
C ASN A 69 -30.95 18.81 24.93
N ASN A 70 -29.64 18.61 24.87
CA ASN A 70 -29.02 17.44 24.25
C ASN A 70 -29.02 16.34 25.32
N ILE A 71 -29.99 15.42 25.28
CA ILE A 71 -30.09 14.37 26.29
C ILE A 71 -29.83 13.02 25.63
N LEU A 72 -28.91 12.26 26.22
CA LEU A 72 -28.74 10.83 26.02
C LEU A 72 -29.18 10.12 27.30
N SER A 73 -30.08 9.15 27.16
CA SER A 73 -30.56 8.34 28.29
C SER A 73 -29.46 7.41 28.82
N PRO A 74 -29.53 7.00 30.10
CA PRO A 74 -28.69 5.90 30.59
C PRO A 74 -28.87 4.65 29.71
N GLY A 75 -27.77 4.09 29.24
CA GLY A 75 -27.79 2.94 28.33
C GLY A 75 -27.93 3.28 26.83
N ALA A 76 -27.85 4.55 26.43
CA ALA A 76 -27.94 4.96 25.01
C ALA A 76 -26.94 4.25 24.07
N PHE A 77 -25.85 3.71 24.63
CA PHE A 77 -24.87 2.90 23.92
C PHE A 77 -24.52 1.60 24.66
N ALA A 78 -25.41 1.12 25.54
CA ALA A 78 -25.22 -0.21 26.11
C ALA A 78 -25.12 -1.22 24.94
N ASP A 79 -24.12 -2.10 25.00
CA ASP A 79 -23.83 -3.11 23.97
C ASP A 79 -23.49 -2.56 22.57
N SER A 80 -23.15 -1.27 22.42
CA SER A 80 -22.69 -0.74 21.13
C SER A 80 -21.36 -1.39 20.74
N SER A 81 -21.26 -1.90 19.51
CA SER A 81 -20.03 -2.43 18.93
C SER A 81 -19.77 -1.80 17.56
N GLY A 82 -18.50 -1.76 17.15
CA GLY A 82 -18.08 -1.01 15.97
C GLY A 82 -17.94 0.49 16.24
N ILE A 83 -18.26 1.32 15.26
CA ILE A 83 -18.09 2.78 15.36
C ILE A 83 -19.44 3.43 15.62
N SER A 84 -19.52 4.19 16.71
CA SER A 84 -20.70 4.99 17.08
C SER A 84 -20.32 6.47 17.08
N SER A 85 -21.09 7.30 16.39
CA SER A 85 -20.93 8.76 16.39
C SER A 85 -22.24 9.41 16.77
N VAL A 86 -22.20 10.33 17.74
CA VAL A 86 -23.37 11.12 18.13
C VAL A 86 -22.97 12.57 18.22
N ILE A 87 -23.77 13.39 17.53
CA ILE A 87 -23.61 14.83 17.51
C ILE A 87 -24.96 15.42 17.84
N GLN A 88 -25.03 16.09 18.99
CA GLN A 88 -26.23 16.77 19.43
C GLN A 88 -25.94 18.26 19.51
N ASN A 89 -26.74 19.06 18.81
CA ASN A 89 -26.69 20.50 18.93
C ASN A 89 -28.12 21.04 18.97
N THR A 90 -28.49 21.63 20.11
CA THR A 90 -29.81 22.21 20.33
C THR A 90 -29.88 23.70 20.04
N GLY A 91 -28.78 24.30 19.62
CA GLY A 91 -28.66 25.72 19.33
C GLY A 91 -29.14 26.10 17.92
N ASN A 92 -29.11 27.39 17.65
CA ASN A 92 -29.30 27.94 16.32
C ASN A 92 -27.95 28.24 15.67
N ASN A 93 -27.93 28.45 14.35
CA ASN A 93 -26.73 28.84 13.61
C ASN A 93 -25.62 27.78 13.67
N VAL A 94 -26.03 26.52 13.64
CA VAL A 94 -25.14 25.38 13.83
C VAL A 94 -24.68 24.85 12.48
N LEU A 95 -23.38 24.91 12.25
CA LEU A 95 -22.73 24.14 11.21
C LEU A 95 -22.02 22.95 11.87
N ILE A 96 -22.45 21.74 11.54
CA ILE A 96 -21.81 20.50 11.97
C ILE A 96 -21.11 19.87 10.77
N GLN A 97 -19.82 19.62 10.94
CA GLN A 97 -18.97 18.96 9.97
C GLN A 97 -18.38 17.73 10.66
N ASN A 98 -18.81 16.55 10.27
CA ASN A 98 -18.29 15.30 10.79
C ASN A 98 -17.96 14.37 9.64
N SER A 99 -16.78 13.77 9.71
CA SER A 99 -16.37 12.72 8.81
C SER A 99 -15.74 11.58 9.59
N THR A 100 -16.13 10.37 9.23
CA THR A 100 -15.55 9.13 9.74
C THR A 100 -15.06 8.35 8.54
N VAL A 101 -13.74 8.27 8.40
CA VAL A 101 -13.09 7.51 7.32
C VAL A 101 -12.57 6.21 7.91
N VAL A 102 -13.02 5.08 7.35
CA VAL A 102 -12.62 3.74 7.80
C VAL A 102 -11.97 3.00 6.64
N ASN A 103 -10.73 2.56 6.88
CA ASN A 103 -9.99 1.71 5.97
C ASN A 103 -9.81 0.35 6.62
N LEU A 104 -10.21 -0.69 5.92
CA LEU A 104 -10.14 -2.05 6.41
C LEU A 104 -9.51 -2.94 5.34
N THR A 105 -8.32 -3.45 5.64
CA THR A 105 -7.70 -4.54 4.90
C THR A 105 -7.85 -5.82 5.70
N LEU A 106 -8.54 -6.81 5.13
CA LEU A 106 -8.69 -8.16 5.72
C LEU A 106 -7.71 -9.11 5.04
N LYS A 107 -7.04 -9.96 5.83
CA LYS A 107 -6.14 -11.02 5.35
C LYS A 107 -6.80 -12.38 5.43
#